data_AF-A0A258A610-F1
#
_entry.id   AF-A0A258A610-F1
#
_cell.length_a   1.000
_cell.length_b   1.000
_cell.length_c   1.000
_cell.angle_alpha   90.00
_cell.angle_beta   90.00
_cell.angle_gamma   90.00
#
_symmetry.space_group_name_H-M   'P 1'
#
loop_
_entity.id
_entity.type
_entity.pdbx_description
1 polymer ?
#
loop_
_entity_poly.entity_id
_entity_poly.type
_entity_poly.pdbx_seq_one_letter_code
_entity_poly.pdbx_strand_id
1 'polypeptide(L)'
;MILGIFRAKLRLLACTAVVAAGAALVSDPARAAIGEEYEPGGGAPTSTWFALRSEAAQRIDREYVTGMRPHHAGALSMSAEYLRDPGRSSPLLQALSRAIVANQTFEIGVLDEIARNLDAPPVRLFGLTLQPIATDGMAQAERFLKAPIPSRMTHAIGPVSETDVRFAKAMIIHHQGAVEMAQDYLANPGARNGFLGWMNI
;
A
#
# COMPACT_ATOMS: atom_id res chain seq x y z
N MET A 1 44.45 -24.04 69.89
CA MET A 1 43.84 -22.70 69.86
C MET A 1 42.44 -22.83 69.25
N ILE A 2 41.42 -22.89 70.13
CA ILE A 2 40.03 -22.36 70.03
C ILE A 2 39.28 -22.57 68.69
N LEU A 3 38.31 -23.51 68.59
CA LEU A 3 36.85 -23.32 68.77
C LEU A 3 36.27 -22.26 67.79
N GLY A 4 35.35 -22.55 66.88
CA GLY A 4 34.00 -22.98 67.21
C GLY A 4 33.05 -22.81 66.01
N ILE A 5 32.02 -23.66 66.02
CA ILE A 5 30.85 -23.67 65.15
C ILE A 5 29.91 -22.53 65.56
N PHE A 6 29.34 -21.78 64.61
CA PHE A 6 28.03 -21.15 64.79
C PHE A 6 27.20 -21.21 63.50
N ARG A 7 26.01 -21.82 63.63
CA ARG A 7 24.91 -21.79 62.67
C ARG A 7 24.13 -20.48 62.84
N ALA A 8 23.63 -19.92 61.74
CA ALA A 8 22.35 -19.24 61.71
C ALA A 8 21.60 -19.60 60.42
N LYS A 9 20.46 -20.27 60.57
CA LYS A 9 19.39 -20.36 59.56
C LYS A 9 18.39 -19.23 59.83
N LEU A 10 17.46 -19.02 58.87
CA LEU A 10 16.15 -18.35 58.98
C LEU A 10 16.16 -16.87 58.48
N ARG A 11 15.26 -16.35 57.63
CA ARG A 11 13.94 -16.80 57.11
C ARG A 11 13.58 -16.06 55.80
N LEU A 12 12.86 -16.79 54.95
CA LEU A 12 11.93 -16.43 53.88
C LEU A 12 11.55 -14.94 53.69
N LEU A 13 11.68 -14.44 52.45
CA LEU A 13 10.69 -13.54 51.84
C LEU A 13 10.43 -13.98 50.41
N ALA A 14 9.24 -14.55 50.21
CA ALA A 14 8.65 -14.76 48.91
C ALA A 14 8.26 -13.39 48.32
N CYS A 15 8.68 -13.12 47.09
CA CYS A 15 7.97 -12.21 46.19
C CYS A 15 7.88 -12.91 44.84
N THR A 16 6.83 -13.70 44.68
CA THR A 16 6.35 -14.12 43.37
C THR A 16 5.64 -12.91 42.74
N ALA A 17 6.13 -12.45 41.59
CA ALA A 17 5.33 -11.72 40.63
C ALA A 17 5.80 -12.10 39.23
N VAL A 18 5.17 -13.14 38.69
CA VAL A 18 5.08 -13.32 37.24
C VAL A 18 4.11 -12.24 36.75
N VAL A 19 4.60 -11.33 35.92
CA VAL A 19 3.74 -10.55 35.01
C VAL A 19 4.25 -10.77 33.61
N ALA A 20 3.39 -11.37 32.81
CA ALA A 20 3.53 -11.60 31.40
C ALA A 20 3.36 -10.30 30.58
N ALA A 21 3.76 -10.40 29.31
CA ALA A 21 3.42 -9.50 28.20
C ALA A 21 4.09 -8.11 28.21
N GLY A 22 5.16 -8.01 27.43
CA GLY A 22 5.68 -6.76 26.87
C GLY A 22 5.89 -6.90 25.36
N ALA A 23 4.89 -7.43 24.65
CA ALA A 23 4.79 -7.29 23.20
C ALA A 23 3.83 -6.13 22.89
N ALA A 24 4.24 -5.24 21.98
CA ALA A 24 3.61 -3.98 21.58
C ALA A 24 3.64 -2.92 22.70
N LEU A 25 4.26 -1.76 22.53
CA LEU A 25 3.86 -0.72 21.59
C LEU A 25 5.11 0.04 21.08
N VAL A 26 5.64 -0.35 19.94
CA VAL A 26 6.24 0.63 19.04
C VAL A 26 5.12 1.03 18.09
N SER A 27 4.42 2.11 18.42
CA SER A 27 3.67 2.87 17.43
C SER A 27 4.70 3.41 16.46
N ASP A 28 4.93 2.70 15.35
CA ASP A 28 5.89 3.07 14.33
C ASP A 28 5.38 4.34 13.62
N PRO A 29 5.94 5.54 13.87
CA PRO A 29 5.52 6.74 13.17
C PRO A 29 5.81 6.64 11.66
N ALA A 30 6.65 5.68 11.22
CA ALA A 30 6.84 5.39 9.80
C ALA A 30 5.59 4.79 9.13
N ARG A 31 4.66 4.17 9.89
CA ARG A 31 3.35 3.75 9.36
C ARG A 31 2.35 4.90 9.20
N ALA A 32 2.63 6.07 9.77
CA ALA A 32 1.69 7.20 9.81
C ALA A 32 1.92 8.25 8.70
N ALA A 33 2.86 8.04 7.77
CA ALA A 33 3.28 9.08 6.83
C ALA A 33 2.67 8.96 5.41
N ILE A 34 2.22 7.78 4.98
CA ILE A 34 1.63 7.60 3.65
C ILE A 34 0.10 7.69 3.74
N GLY A 35 -0.41 8.92 3.76
CA GLY A 35 -1.85 9.17 3.68
C GLY A 35 -2.36 8.78 2.29
N GLU A 36 -3.22 7.74 2.21
CA GLU A 36 -3.89 7.35 0.95
C GLU A 36 -5.01 8.34 0.55
N GLU A 37 -5.40 9.23 1.45
CA GLU A 37 -6.54 10.13 1.31
C GLU A 37 -6.19 11.55 1.80
N TYR A 38 -6.89 12.53 1.24
CA TYR A 38 -6.84 13.92 1.67
C TYR A 38 -7.52 14.12 3.02
N GLU A 39 -6.78 14.71 3.96
CA GLU A 39 -7.28 15.09 5.28
C GLU A 39 -7.34 16.63 5.37
N PRO A 40 -8.54 17.23 5.47
CA PRO A 40 -8.69 18.67 5.64
C PRO A 40 -7.99 19.17 6.90
N GLY A 41 -7.00 20.06 6.76
CA GLY A 41 -6.17 20.52 7.87
C GLY A 41 -5.04 19.55 8.27
N GLY A 42 -4.84 18.47 7.51
CA GLY A 42 -3.71 17.55 7.58
C GLY A 42 -2.37 18.19 7.17
N GLY A 43 -1.29 17.40 7.34
CA GLY A 43 0.10 17.84 7.40
C GLY A 43 0.74 18.42 6.12
N ALA A 44 2.06 18.62 6.24
CA ALA A 44 2.95 19.38 5.35
C ALA A 44 3.11 18.74 3.93
N PRO A 45 3.82 19.40 2.97
CA PRO A 45 3.77 19.07 1.55
C PRO A 45 4.34 17.67 1.24
N THR A 46 4.23 17.29 -0.03
CA THR A 46 4.84 16.06 -0.56
C THR A 46 6.29 15.90 -0.11
N SER A 47 6.70 14.68 0.25
CA SER A 47 8.07 14.39 0.65
C SER A 47 8.68 13.28 -0.20
N THR A 48 9.94 13.44 -0.61
CA THR A 48 10.63 12.44 -1.42
C THR A 48 11.21 11.34 -0.54
N TRP A 49 10.91 10.09 -0.89
CA TRP A 49 11.52 8.91 -0.30
C TRP A 49 12.82 8.59 -1.01
N PHE A 50 13.83 8.19 -0.24
CA PHE A 50 15.15 7.84 -0.74
C PHE A 50 15.55 6.43 -0.34
N ALA A 51 16.31 5.75 -1.22
CA ALA A 51 16.99 4.50 -0.90
C ALA A 51 18.47 4.55 -1.32
N LEU A 52 19.30 3.69 -0.74
CA LEU A 52 20.66 3.47 -1.23
C LEU A 52 20.61 3.02 -2.69
N ARG A 53 21.41 3.66 -3.55
CA ARG A 53 21.43 3.35 -4.98
C ARG A 53 21.82 1.89 -5.22
N SER A 54 20.96 1.19 -5.95
CA SER A 54 21.17 -0.18 -6.42
C SER A 54 20.51 -0.32 -7.79
N GLU A 55 21.31 -0.49 -8.83
CA GLU A 55 20.80 -0.68 -10.20
C GLU A 55 19.87 -1.88 -10.30
N ALA A 56 20.15 -2.94 -9.53
CA ALA A 56 19.31 -4.14 -9.52
C ALA A 56 17.93 -3.87 -8.91
N ALA A 57 17.87 -3.15 -7.79
CA ALA A 57 16.59 -2.79 -7.17
C ALA A 57 15.79 -1.85 -8.07
N GLN A 58 16.44 -0.83 -8.64
CA GLN A 58 15.77 0.12 -9.54
C GLN A 58 15.19 -0.55 -10.78
N ARG A 59 15.85 -1.58 -11.34
CA ARG A 59 15.27 -2.35 -12.45
C ARG A 59 14.00 -3.08 -12.03
N ILE A 60 14.01 -3.73 -10.87
CA ILE A 60 12.83 -4.43 -10.33
C ILE A 60 11.68 -3.45 -10.10
N ASP A 61 11.96 -2.30 -9.50
CA ASP A 61 10.95 -1.25 -9.27
C ASP A 61 10.36 -0.75 -10.61
N ARG A 62 11.21 -0.54 -11.63
CA ARG A 62 10.79 -0.13 -12.98
C ARG A 62 9.98 -1.19 -13.68
N GLU A 63 10.35 -2.46 -13.57
CA GLU A 63 9.60 -3.59 -14.14
C GLU A 63 8.19 -3.64 -13.55
N TYR A 64 8.07 -3.52 -12.23
CA TYR A 64 6.77 -3.45 -11.55
C TYR A 64 5.94 -2.27 -12.03
N VAL A 65 6.50 -1.05 -12.04
CA VAL A 65 5.77 0.15 -12.49
C VAL A 65 5.37 0.06 -13.97
N THR A 66 6.27 -0.45 -14.82
CA THR A 66 6.02 -0.65 -16.27
C THR A 66 4.92 -1.68 -16.51
N GLY A 67 4.76 -2.67 -15.63
CA GLY A 67 3.66 -3.63 -15.69
C GLY A 67 2.35 -3.08 -15.10
N MET A 68 2.38 -2.55 -13.87
CA MET A 68 1.18 -2.21 -13.12
C MET A 68 0.46 -0.99 -13.69
N ARG A 69 1.21 -0.02 -14.23
CA ARG A 69 0.62 1.18 -14.82
C ARG A 69 -0.32 0.87 -16.00
N PRO A 70 0.09 0.15 -17.07
CA PRO A 70 -0.83 -0.24 -18.14
C PRO A 70 -1.90 -1.22 -17.66
N HIS A 71 -1.62 -2.04 -16.63
CA HIS A 71 -2.65 -2.89 -16.01
C HIS A 71 -3.79 -2.04 -15.41
N HIS A 72 -3.50 -1.03 -14.60
CA HIS A 72 -4.51 -0.07 -14.13
C HIS A 72 -5.25 0.64 -15.27
N ALA A 73 -4.54 1.05 -16.33
CA ALA A 73 -5.17 1.66 -17.51
C ALA A 73 -6.17 0.70 -18.22
N GLY A 74 -5.92 -0.61 -18.16
CA GLY A 74 -6.85 -1.65 -18.58
C GLY A 74 -8.16 -1.61 -17.77
N ALA A 75 -8.06 -1.53 -16.44
CA ALA A 75 -9.23 -1.42 -15.56
C ALA A 75 -10.06 -0.16 -15.82
N LEU A 76 -9.42 0.98 -16.13
CA LEU A 76 -10.10 2.21 -16.55
C LEU A 76 -10.90 1.99 -17.84
N SER A 77 -10.27 1.36 -18.84
CA SER A 77 -10.89 1.11 -20.13
C SER A 77 -12.10 0.17 -20.02
N MET A 78 -11.95 -0.94 -19.29
CA MET A 78 -13.04 -1.90 -19.04
C MET A 78 -14.21 -1.26 -18.28
N SER A 79 -13.91 -0.43 -17.27
CA SER A 79 -14.93 0.28 -16.50
C SER A 79 -15.67 1.31 -17.35
N ALA A 80 -14.95 2.04 -18.21
CA ALA A 80 -15.54 3.03 -19.10
C ALA A 80 -16.37 2.39 -20.22
N GLU A 81 -15.99 1.22 -20.72
CA GLU A 81 -16.77 0.43 -21.66
C GLU A 81 -18.08 -0.05 -21.01
N TYR A 82 -17.99 -0.68 -19.83
CA TYR A 82 -19.16 -1.12 -19.08
C TYR A 82 -20.13 0.02 -18.79
N LEU A 83 -19.64 1.21 -18.39
CA LEU A 83 -20.49 2.37 -18.13
C LEU A 83 -21.19 2.94 -19.38
N ARG A 84 -20.68 2.68 -20.59
CA ARG A 84 -21.30 3.11 -21.85
C ARG A 84 -22.25 2.07 -22.44
N ASP A 85 -22.13 0.80 -22.06
CA ASP A 85 -22.97 -0.28 -22.60
C ASP A 85 -24.43 -0.11 -22.18
N PRO A 86 -25.39 0.12 -23.10
CA PRO A 86 -26.81 0.28 -22.77
C PRO A 86 -27.46 -1.00 -22.20
N GLY A 87 -26.82 -2.16 -22.33
CA GLY A 87 -27.26 -3.44 -21.79
C GLY A 87 -26.89 -3.66 -20.31
N ARG A 88 -26.09 -2.78 -19.69
CA ARG A 88 -25.81 -2.83 -18.25
C ARG A 88 -27.08 -2.55 -17.44
N SER A 89 -27.28 -3.23 -16.32
CA SER A 89 -28.45 -2.99 -15.45
C SER A 89 -28.13 -2.82 -13.98
N SER A 90 -26.99 -3.31 -13.50
CA SER A 90 -26.65 -3.28 -12.07
C SER A 90 -26.19 -1.88 -11.59
N PRO A 91 -26.94 -1.22 -10.68
CA PRO A 91 -26.50 0.06 -10.09
C PRO A 91 -25.23 -0.11 -9.24
N LEU A 92 -25.08 -1.26 -8.57
CA LEU A 92 -23.90 -1.61 -7.78
C LEU A 92 -22.64 -1.65 -8.65
N LEU A 93 -22.68 -2.35 -9.79
CA LEU A 93 -21.51 -2.44 -10.68
C LEU A 93 -21.22 -1.11 -11.38
N GLN A 94 -22.23 -0.27 -11.63
CA GLN A 94 -22.01 1.09 -12.13
C GLN A 94 -21.30 1.97 -11.11
N ALA A 95 -21.69 1.90 -9.84
CA ALA A 95 -20.98 2.57 -8.76
C ALA A 95 -19.56 2.04 -8.61
N LEU A 96 -19.37 0.71 -8.71
CA LEU A 96 -18.06 0.08 -8.59
C LEU A 96 -17.15 0.56 -9.71
N SER A 97 -17.65 0.59 -10.94
CA SER A 97 -16.90 1.07 -12.11
C SER A 97 -16.45 2.52 -11.96
N ARG A 98 -17.30 3.40 -11.41
CA ARG A 98 -16.90 4.78 -11.10
C ARG A 98 -15.83 4.85 -10.02
N ALA A 99 -15.93 4.02 -8.98
CA ALA A 99 -14.93 3.95 -7.93
C ALA A 99 -13.59 3.42 -8.43
N ILE A 100 -13.60 2.37 -9.26
CA ILE A 100 -12.40 1.85 -9.95
C ILE A 100 -11.78 2.96 -10.79
N VAL A 101 -12.57 3.68 -11.60
CA VAL A 101 -12.06 4.78 -12.42
C VAL A 101 -11.38 5.85 -11.58
N ALA A 102 -12.01 6.31 -10.50
CA ALA A 102 -11.44 7.34 -9.63
C ALA A 102 -10.14 6.87 -8.96
N ASN A 103 -10.17 5.71 -8.31
CA ASN A 103 -9.05 5.23 -7.50
C ASN A 103 -7.85 4.83 -8.35
N GLN A 104 -8.08 4.08 -9.44
CA GLN A 104 -6.99 3.60 -10.29
C GLN A 104 -6.39 4.71 -11.16
N THR A 105 -7.14 5.80 -11.41
CA THR A 105 -6.57 7.00 -12.04
C THR A 105 -5.55 7.66 -11.12
N PHE A 106 -5.85 7.76 -9.82
CA PHE A 106 -4.91 8.29 -8.83
C PHE A 106 -3.69 7.37 -8.69
N GLU A 107 -3.89 6.05 -8.61
CA GLU A 107 -2.79 5.07 -8.53
C GLU A 107 -1.87 5.13 -9.77
N ILE A 108 -2.40 5.37 -10.98
CA ILE A 108 -1.57 5.65 -12.17
C ILE A 108 -0.71 6.90 -11.95
N GLY A 109 -1.25 7.96 -11.36
CA GLY A 109 -0.50 9.18 -11.02
C GLY A 109 0.65 8.89 -10.05
N VAL A 110 0.41 8.05 -9.04
CA VAL A 110 1.44 7.60 -8.09
C VAL A 110 2.52 6.77 -8.79
N LEU A 111 2.14 5.82 -9.66
CA LEU A 111 3.09 5.02 -10.43
C LEU A 111 3.92 5.88 -11.39
N ASP A 112 3.31 6.89 -12.01
CA ASP A 112 3.99 7.88 -12.85
C ASP A 112 5.00 8.72 -12.05
N GLU A 113 4.67 9.09 -10.82
CA GLU A 113 5.58 9.81 -9.93
C GLU A 113 6.74 8.94 -9.46
N ILE A 114 6.50 7.66 -9.18
CA ILE A 114 7.56 6.70 -8.88
C ILE A 114 8.50 6.56 -10.07
N ALA A 115 7.98 6.41 -11.30
CA ALA A 115 8.81 6.37 -12.50
C ALA A 115 9.69 7.62 -12.63
N ARG A 116 9.12 8.81 -12.45
CA ARG A 116 9.88 10.09 -12.46
C ARG A 116 10.98 10.13 -11.41
N ASN A 117 10.71 9.66 -10.19
CA ASN A 117 11.71 9.60 -9.13
C ASN A 117 12.86 8.64 -9.48
N LEU A 118 12.54 7.47 -10.03
CA LEU A 118 13.55 6.50 -10.45
C LEU A 118 14.42 7.03 -11.61
N ASP A 119 13.88 7.91 -12.46
CA ASP A 119 14.60 8.60 -13.54
C ASP A 119 15.44 9.80 -13.08
N ALA A 120 15.15 10.34 -11.90
CA ALA A 120 15.86 11.50 -11.37
C ALA A 120 17.33 11.16 -11.04
N PRO A 121 18.27 12.13 -11.18
CA PRO A 121 19.66 11.90 -10.81
C PRO A 121 19.78 11.60 -9.31
N PRO A 122 20.67 10.67 -8.92
CA PRO A 122 20.87 10.37 -7.52
C PRO A 122 21.55 11.53 -6.79
N VAL A 123 21.23 11.68 -5.51
CA VAL A 123 21.83 12.66 -4.61
C VAL A 123 23.02 12.02 -3.89
N ARG A 124 24.15 12.72 -3.86
CA ARG A 124 25.33 12.30 -3.07
C ARG A 124 25.37 13.07 -1.76
N LEU A 125 25.31 12.37 -0.65
CA LEU A 125 25.30 12.97 0.69
C LEU A 125 26.12 12.11 1.64
N PHE A 126 27.08 12.72 2.34
CA PHE A 126 27.98 12.04 3.29
C PHE A 126 28.64 10.76 2.74
N GLY A 127 29.04 10.77 1.47
CA GLY A 127 29.66 9.60 0.80
C GLY A 127 28.67 8.51 0.35
N LEU A 128 27.39 8.64 0.67
CA LEU A 128 26.33 7.77 0.17
C LEU A 128 25.79 8.29 -1.15
N THR A 129 25.34 7.38 -2.01
CA THR A 129 24.57 7.72 -3.22
C THR A 129 23.15 7.26 -3.00
N LEU A 130 22.23 8.23 -2.91
CA LEU A 130 20.82 8.02 -2.62
C LEU A 130 19.99 8.25 -3.88
N GLN A 131 19.08 7.33 -4.18
CA GLN A 131 18.14 7.44 -5.28
C GLN A 131 16.79 7.93 -4.73
N PRO A 132 16.16 8.95 -5.32
CA PRO A 132 14.73 9.21 -5.16
C PRO A 132 13.90 8.01 -5.64
N ILE A 133 13.01 7.47 -4.83
CA ILE A 133 12.27 6.24 -5.14
C ILE A 133 10.75 6.39 -5.13
N ALA A 134 10.22 7.44 -4.51
CA ALA A 134 8.81 7.76 -4.49
C ALA A 134 8.58 9.17 -3.92
N THR A 135 7.35 9.66 -4.06
CA THR A 135 6.88 10.88 -3.42
C THR A 135 5.65 10.55 -2.57
N ASP A 136 5.73 10.88 -1.30
CA ASP A 136 4.66 10.74 -0.33
C ASP A 136 3.74 11.96 -0.32
N GLY A 137 2.53 11.82 0.24
CA GLY A 137 1.59 12.91 0.42
C GLY A 137 0.91 13.37 -0.86
N MET A 138 0.96 12.56 -1.93
CA MET A 138 0.29 12.87 -3.20
C MET A 138 -1.22 13.04 -3.03
N ALA A 139 -1.87 12.22 -2.19
CA ALA A 139 -3.29 12.35 -1.94
C ALA A 139 -3.65 13.70 -1.32
N GLN A 140 -2.80 14.18 -0.39
CA GLN A 140 -2.95 15.49 0.22
C GLN A 140 -2.74 16.61 -0.81
N ALA A 141 -1.70 16.50 -1.65
CA ALA A 141 -1.35 17.51 -2.64
C ALA A 141 -2.42 17.67 -3.72
N GLU A 142 -3.00 16.56 -4.17
CA GLU A 142 -4.06 16.54 -5.20
C GLU A 142 -5.46 16.68 -4.61
N ARG A 143 -5.59 16.74 -3.28
CA ARG A 143 -6.87 16.68 -2.55
C ARG A 143 -7.70 15.47 -2.96
N PHE A 144 -7.03 14.35 -3.19
CA PHE A 144 -7.65 13.11 -3.61
C PHE A 144 -8.45 12.50 -2.45
N LEU A 145 -9.71 12.19 -2.72
CA LEU A 145 -10.56 11.42 -1.82
C LEU A 145 -10.86 10.08 -2.47
N LYS A 146 -10.50 8.99 -1.80
CA LYS A 146 -10.73 7.65 -2.30
C LYS A 146 -12.23 7.41 -2.45
N ALA A 147 -12.63 6.95 -3.62
CA ALA A 147 -14.01 6.56 -3.85
C ALA A 147 -14.30 5.28 -3.06
N PRO A 148 -15.39 5.25 -2.24
CA PRO A 148 -15.71 4.10 -1.43
C PRO A 148 -16.11 2.91 -2.31
N ILE A 149 -15.69 1.71 -1.90
CA ILE A 149 -16.13 0.47 -2.55
C ILE A 149 -17.62 0.29 -2.27
N PRO A 150 -18.48 0.28 -3.29
CA PRO A 150 -19.91 0.14 -3.07
C PRO A 150 -20.23 -1.29 -2.64
N SER A 151 -21.23 -1.40 -1.77
CA SER A 151 -21.72 -2.67 -1.25
C SER A 151 -23.22 -2.80 -1.42
N ARG A 152 -23.75 -4.00 -1.16
CA ARG A 152 -25.18 -4.30 -1.13
C ARG A 152 -25.95 -3.47 -0.08
N MET A 153 -25.25 -2.88 0.90
CA MET A 153 -25.85 -1.96 1.87
C MET A 153 -26.03 -0.54 1.32
N THR A 154 -25.19 -0.16 0.35
CA THR A 154 -25.18 1.20 -0.23
C THR A 154 -25.91 1.29 -1.56
N HIS A 155 -26.07 0.17 -2.27
CA HIS A 155 -26.64 0.13 -3.62
C HIS A 155 -27.54 -1.09 -3.79
N ALA A 156 -28.64 -0.91 -4.52
CA ALA A 156 -29.55 -1.99 -4.87
C ALA A 156 -28.85 -3.04 -5.76
N ILE A 157 -29.15 -4.32 -5.52
CA ILE A 157 -28.59 -5.42 -6.32
C ILE A 157 -29.23 -5.48 -7.71
N GLY A 158 -30.49 -5.04 -7.85
CA GLY A 158 -31.19 -4.92 -9.13
C GLY A 158 -31.24 -6.23 -9.95
N PRO A 159 -31.92 -6.22 -11.11
CA PRO A 159 -31.71 -7.26 -12.12
C PRO A 159 -30.28 -7.17 -12.66
N VAL A 160 -29.67 -8.33 -12.89
CA VAL A 160 -28.29 -8.46 -13.42
C VAL A 160 -28.38 -8.94 -14.87
N SER A 161 -27.79 -8.18 -15.79
CA SER A 161 -27.76 -8.52 -17.21
C SER A 161 -26.58 -9.41 -17.59
N GLU A 162 -26.55 -9.94 -18.81
CA GLU A 162 -25.38 -10.65 -19.31
C GLU A 162 -24.14 -9.74 -19.40
N THR A 163 -24.33 -8.46 -19.77
CA THR A 163 -23.28 -7.43 -19.74
C THR A 163 -22.67 -7.31 -18.34
N ASP A 164 -23.50 -7.23 -17.31
CA ASP A 164 -23.06 -7.15 -15.91
C ASP A 164 -22.20 -8.36 -15.52
N VAL A 165 -22.63 -9.57 -15.88
CA VAL A 165 -21.90 -10.81 -15.60
C VAL A 165 -20.56 -10.85 -16.34
N ARG A 166 -20.53 -10.44 -17.61
CA ARG A 166 -19.30 -10.42 -18.42
C ARG A 166 -18.28 -9.45 -17.85
N PHE A 167 -18.71 -8.24 -17.51
CA PHE A 167 -17.87 -7.24 -16.86
C PHE A 167 -17.32 -7.74 -15.54
N ALA A 168 -18.18 -8.25 -14.64
CA ALA A 168 -17.75 -8.74 -13.34
C ALA A 168 -16.72 -9.87 -13.45
N LYS A 169 -16.95 -10.85 -14.32
CA LYS A 169 -15.99 -11.95 -14.56
C LYS A 169 -14.65 -11.45 -15.08
N ALA A 170 -14.68 -10.59 -16.10
CA ALA A 170 -13.45 -10.04 -16.67
C ALA A 170 -12.68 -9.20 -15.63
N MET A 171 -13.39 -8.38 -14.85
CA MET A 171 -12.76 -7.52 -13.85
C MET A 171 -12.19 -8.30 -12.67
N ILE A 172 -12.81 -9.43 -12.28
CA ILE A 172 -12.26 -10.37 -11.29
C ILE A 172 -10.91 -10.92 -11.77
N ILE A 173 -10.86 -11.45 -13.00
CA ILE A 173 -9.62 -12.02 -13.57
C ILE A 173 -8.54 -10.95 -13.66
N HIS A 174 -8.90 -9.75 -14.15
CA HIS A 174 -7.99 -8.62 -14.23
C HIS A 174 -7.43 -8.25 -12.85
N HIS A 175 -8.27 -8.04 -11.83
CA HIS A 175 -7.81 -7.68 -10.50
C HIS A 175 -6.98 -8.79 -9.83
N GLN A 176 -7.29 -10.07 -10.09
CA GLN A 176 -6.46 -11.17 -9.62
C GLN A 176 -5.03 -11.09 -10.19
N GLY A 177 -4.87 -10.71 -11.47
CA GLY A 177 -3.57 -10.43 -12.06
C GLY A 177 -2.80 -9.31 -11.36
N ALA A 178 -3.47 -8.22 -10.96
CA ALA A 178 -2.83 -7.16 -10.17
C ALA A 178 -2.34 -7.68 -8.80
N VAL A 179 -3.14 -8.50 -8.12
CA VAL A 179 -2.77 -9.11 -6.83
C VAL A 179 -1.55 -10.01 -6.99
N GLU A 180 -1.49 -10.83 -8.05
CA GLU A 180 -0.34 -11.68 -8.35
C GLU A 180 0.92 -10.86 -8.60
N MET A 181 0.84 -9.79 -9.41
CA MET A 181 1.97 -8.88 -9.64
C MET A 181 2.47 -8.20 -8.37
N ALA A 182 1.56 -7.80 -7.48
CA ALA A 182 1.89 -7.23 -6.17
C ALA A 182 2.60 -8.25 -5.27
N GLN A 183 2.10 -9.48 -5.23
CA GLN A 183 2.70 -10.57 -4.48
C GLN A 183 4.09 -10.96 -5.02
N ASP A 184 4.26 -11.02 -6.33
CA ASP A 184 5.55 -11.31 -6.97
C ASP A 184 6.59 -10.22 -6.65
N TYR A 185 6.17 -8.96 -6.67
CA TYR A 185 7.03 -7.84 -6.27
C TYR A 185 7.45 -7.96 -4.80
N LEU A 186 6.51 -8.22 -3.90
CA LEU A 186 6.78 -8.40 -2.46
C LEU A 186 7.65 -9.62 -2.15
N ALA A 187 7.52 -10.69 -2.94
CA ALA A 187 8.30 -11.92 -2.78
C ALA A 187 9.74 -11.79 -3.31
N ASN A 188 10.04 -10.78 -4.13
CA ASN A 188 11.35 -10.59 -4.72
C ASN A 188 12.34 -9.99 -3.70
N PRO A 189 13.40 -10.71 -3.26
CA PRO A 189 14.35 -10.19 -2.27
C PRO A 189 15.21 -9.01 -2.78
N GLY A 190 15.17 -8.74 -4.09
CA GLY A 190 15.79 -7.58 -4.72
C GLY A 190 14.90 -6.32 -4.71
N ALA A 191 13.60 -6.45 -4.45
CA ALA A 191 12.69 -5.32 -4.30
C ALA A 191 13.00 -4.59 -2.98
N ARG A 192 13.49 -3.36 -3.09
CA ARG A 192 13.98 -2.57 -1.93
C ARG A 192 13.34 -1.20 -1.80
N ASN A 193 12.43 -0.85 -2.71
CA ASN A 193 11.66 0.38 -2.60
C ASN A 193 10.60 0.20 -1.49
N GLY A 194 10.85 0.81 -0.34
CA GLY A 194 9.97 0.71 0.84
C GLY A 194 8.59 1.31 0.61
N PHE A 195 8.46 2.31 -0.28
CA PHE A 195 7.18 2.90 -0.63
C PHE A 195 6.34 1.94 -1.49
N LEU A 196 6.92 1.38 -2.54
CA LEU A 196 6.27 0.30 -3.32
C LEU A 196 5.96 -0.91 -2.44
N GLY A 197 6.85 -1.28 -1.52
CA GLY A 197 6.59 -2.36 -0.55
C GLY A 197 5.36 -2.07 0.31
N TRP A 198 5.20 -0.83 0.77
CA TRP A 198 4.04 -0.41 1.55
C TRP A 198 2.75 -0.35 0.73
N MET A 199 2.79 0.06 -0.54
CA MET A 199 1.58 0.11 -1.37
C MET A 199 1.02 -1.26 -1.76
N ASN A 200 1.81 -2.33 -1.57
CA ASN A 200 1.45 -3.68 -2.02
C ASN A 200 0.97 -4.61 -0.89
N ILE A 201 0.88 -4.16 0.37
CA ILE A 201 0.40 -4.96 1.52
C ILE A 201 -1.12 -4.84 1.71
#